data_AF-A0A4Y2KM92-F1
#
_entry.id   AF-A0A4Y2KM92-F1
#
_cell.length_a   1.000
_cell.length_b   1.000
_cell.length_c   1.000
_cell.angle_alpha   90.00
_cell.angle_beta   90.00
_cell.angle_gamma   90.00
#
_symmetry.space_group_name_H-M   'P 1'
#
loop_
_entity.id
_entity.type
_entity.pdbx_description
1 polymer ?
#
loop_
_entity_poly.entity_id
_entity_poly.type
_entity_poly.pdbx_seq_one_letter_code
_entity_poly.pdbx_strand_id
1 'polypeptide(L)' 'IVLVAINPYEELPIYGNDTIMAYRGQSMGDLDPHIFAVSEEAYTQME' A
#
# COMPACT_ATOMS: atom_id res chain seq x y z
N ILE A 1 9.44 -8.25 1.11
CA ILE A 1 10.15 -6.96 0.87
C ILE A 1 10.13 -6.14 2.16
N VAL A 2 11.03 -5.17 2.35
CA VAL A 2 10.94 -4.22 3.48
C VAL A 2 10.45 -2.87 2.95
N LEU A 3 9.36 -2.36 3.51
CA LEU A 3 8.86 -1.02 3.21
C LEU A 3 9.37 -0.03 4.26
N VAL A 4 9.97 1.07 3.80
CA VAL A 4 10.44 2.16 4.66
C VAL A 4 9.55 3.37 4.43
N ALA A 5 8.88 3.85 5.47
CA ALA A 5 8.07 5.06 5.42
C ALA A 5 8.82 6.23 6.07
N ILE A 6 8.74 7.40 5.45
CA ILE A 6 9.33 8.65 5.94
C ILE A 6 8.18 9.62 6.20
N ASN A 7 8.24 10.36 7.32
CA ASN A 7 7.24 11.36 7.64
C ASN A 7 7.25 12.49 6.58
N PRO A 8 6.15 12.73 5.85
CA PRO A 8 6.10 13.77 4.82
C PRO A 8 6.01 15.19 5.40
N TYR A 9 5.63 15.35 6.67
CA TYR A 9 5.36 16.64 7.32
C TYR A 9 4.24 17.48 6.66
N GLU A 10 3.49 16.89 5.72
CA GLU A 10 2.33 17.48 5.05
C GLU A 10 1.32 16.38 4.68
N GLU A 11 0.09 16.77 4.36
CA GLU A 11 -0.91 15.82 3.86
C GLU A 11 -0.64 15.50 2.38
N LEU A 12 -0.51 14.21 2.08
CA LEU A 12 -0.30 13.73 0.72
C LEU A 12 -1.60 13.14 0.15
N PRO A 13 -1.97 13.44 -1.11
CA PRO A 13 -3.17 12.91 -1.76
C PRO A 13 -2.99 11.45 -2.24
N ILE A 14 -2.31 10.61 -1.45
CA ILE A 14 -2.00 9.20 -1.79
C ILE A 14 -2.89 8.21 -1.06
N TYR A 15 -3.66 8.65 -0.06
CA TYR A 15 -4.52 7.79 0.76
C TYR A 15 -5.98 7.77 0.29
N GLY A 16 -6.23 8.17 -0.97
CA GLY A 16 -7.57 8.22 -1.55
C GLY A 16 -8.19 6.85 -1.78
N ASN A 17 -9.51 6.83 -1.97
CA ASN A 17 -10.26 5.60 -2.23
C ASN A 17 -9.82 4.94 -3.54
N ASP A 18 -9.45 5.74 -4.53
CA ASP A 18 -8.91 5.27 -5.81
C ASP A 18 -7.60 4.49 -5.61
N THR A 19 -6.71 4.99 -4.73
CA THR A 19 -5.48 4.27 -4.37
C THR A 19 -5.81 2.96 -3.68
N ILE A 20 -6.73 2.95 -2.71
CA ILE A 20 -7.13 1.72 -2.00
C ILE A 20 -7.61 0.65 -2.99
N MET A 21 -8.48 1.04 -3.93
CA MET A 21 -9.00 0.13 -4.94
C MET A 21 -7.92 -0.37 -5.90
N ALA A 22 -6.92 0.45 -6.21
CA ALA A 22 -5.80 0.05 -7.06
C ALA A 22 -4.92 -1.04 -6.42
N TYR A 23 -4.69 -0.98 -5.10
CA TYR A 23 -3.84 -1.97 -4.40
C TYR A 23 -4.55 -3.26 -4.02
N ARG A 24 -5.89 -3.29 -4.05
CA ARG A 24 -6.67 -4.48 -3.69
C ARG A 24 -6.44 -5.62 -4.68
N GLY A 25 -6.11 -6.81 -4.18
CA GLY A 25 -5.83 -8.01 -4.95
C GLY A 25 -4.51 -7.98 -5.74
N GLN A 26 -3.66 -6.98 -5.54
CA GLN A 26 -2.37 -6.87 -6.21
C GLN A 26 -1.25 -7.49 -5.36
N SER A 27 -0.26 -8.10 -6.02
CA SER A 27 0.87 -8.67 -5.31
C SER A 27 1.86 -7.58 -4.90
N MET A 28 2.60 -7.83 -3.81
CA MET A 28 3.63 -6.92 -3.35
C MET A 28 4.74 -6.79 -4.41
N GLY A 29 4.89 -5.58 -4.97
CA GLY A 29 5.90 -5.26 -5.99
C GLY A 29 5.38 -5.05 -7.40
N ASP A 30 4.10 -5.33 -7.66
CA ASP A 30 3.46 -5.05 -8.97
C ASP A 30 3.15 -3.56 -9.15
N LEU A 31 2.88 -2.87 -8.03
CA LEU A 31 2.62 -1.44 -7.95
C LEU A 31 3.74 -0.71 -7.22
N ASP A 32 3.70 0.62 -7.26
CA ASP A 32 4.61 1.47 -6.53
C ASP A 32 4.63 1.15 -5.02
N PRO A 33 5.73 1.40 -4.31
CA PRO A 33 5.81 1.12 -2.88
C PRO A 33 4.78 1.96 -2.09
N HIS A 34 3.81 1.28 -1.49
CA HIS A 34 2.78 1.92 -0.67
C HIS A 34 2.38 1.03 0.51
N ILE A 35 1.94 1.64 1.60
CA ILE A 35 1.52 0.90 2.80
C ILE A 35 0.33 -0.04 2.53
N PHE A 36 -0.52 0.31 1.56
CA PHE A 36 -1.64 -0.54 1.14
C PHE A 36 -1.19 -1.86 0.51
N ALA A 37 -0.04 -1.91 -0.18
CA ALA A 37 0.51 -3.17 -0.67
C ALA A 37 0.90 -4.12 0.48
N VAL A 38 1.44 -3.57 1.58
CA VAL A 38 1.79 -4.35 2.78
C VAL A 38 0.52 -4.85 3.47
N SER A 39 -0.50 -4.00 3.58
CA SER A 39 -1.78 -4.38 4.17
C SER A 39 -2.49 -5.47 3.36
N GLU A 40 -2.49 -5.36 2.03
CA GLU A 40 -3.07 -6.37 1.15
C GLU A 40 -2.33 -7.70 1.26
N GLU A 41 -0.99 -7.68 1.20
CA GLU A 41 -0.20 -8.90 1.36
C GLU A 41 -0.46 -9.58 2.71
N ALA A 42 -0.52 -8.81 3.79
CA ALA A 42 -0.84 -9.34 5.12
C ALA A 42 -2.25 -9.94 5.16
N TYR A 43 -3.23 -9.29 4.53
CA TYR A 43 -4.59 -9.79 4.43
C TYR A 43 -4.68 -11.09 3.63
N THR A 44 -4.06 -11.15 2.45
CA THR A 44 -3.99 -12.35 1.61
C THR A 44 -3.27 -13.52 2.30
N GLN A 45 -2.26 -13.25 3.13
CA GLN A 45 -1.57 -14.29 3.91
C GLN A 45 -2.37 -14.80 5.12
N MET A 46 -3.39 -14.07 5.57
CA MET A 46 -4.28 -14.51 6.65
C MET A 46 -5.37 -15.47 6.17
N GLU A 47 -5.71 -15.45 4.86
CA GLU A 47 -6.63 -16.40 4.23
C GLU A 47 -5.95 -17.76 3.93
#